data_AF-A0AAE9ZV63-F1
#
_entry.id   AF-A0AAE9ZV63-F1
#
_cell.length_a   1.000
_cell.length_b   1.000
_cell.length_c   1.000
_cell.angle_alpha   90.00
_cell.angle_beta   90.00
_cell.angle_gamma   90.00
#
_symmetry.space_group_name_H-M   'P 1'
#
loop_
_entity.id
_entity.type
_entity.pdbx_description
1 polymer ?
#
loop_
_entity_poly.entity_id
_entity_poly.type
_entity_poly.pdbx_seq_one_letter_code
_entity_poly.pdbx_strand_id
1 'polypeptide(L)'
;MNMIPKSRLRIAATLSALAILTGAMLPTTASASSHMDAPLVTLDPAANTTDLYAFLTQRAGQKYLQVSLGVYPHEEPGVGPNKYNFDDNVLYQIFLSTGDDLASGADSIAYQFKFSTTYKNDSTILQSYLGVVSAVDDANQNLTQTYTVTRVVNGVSTELGTGVVPPNNQGIATPGYNVGGGEGRAKDGVVTPATLDPYTAQSIATLTDGYRSFAGQREDGFYGDVQSIFDLLQLRSGDKTFDSQGGYNMHSIALEIPVSEIGGDQQVVGVYATTSRRASRVLTSTGDPVETGPWVQVGRQGNPLFAEAMIGIKDKDLYNRTKPTQDAALFRQYASEPELAALINAIVFSGQAVAPTTGRTDLVGIFIPDLLKVDLSTGPARLTGGGLPDEGHSRLSVFGGDALTSEVQAGLPGFPAGTIAGGWPNGRRYGDDVIDIAVTAIISDLRTDPLTIRSADGIDNMSFNDAVYNKTFPYAATPHSGRNYIHNGGEAVSPLFNLSIRGAVGNGYSSLISGFIIRGTEPVTVLVRGLGPTLETFDVEGALGDPVIQVWKDGSMVAMNDSWGETQRADIQDTGYAPAYANEAAVIVTLQPGAYTTLLNGVDGGTGIGLLDVFLVE
;
A
#
# COMPACT_ATOMS: atom_id res chain seq x y z
N MET A 1 89.82 16.15 7.07
CA MET A 1 89.81 16.17 8.55
C MET A 1 88.61 15.32 8.99
N ASN A 2 88.89 14.18 9.65
CA ASN A 2 88.07 13.37 10.57
C ASN A 2 86.59 13.07 10.21
N MET A 3 86.09 11.84 10.06
CA MET A 3 86.16 10.55 10.79
C MET A 3 84.71 10.15 11.16
N ILE A 4 84.38 8.91 10.84
CA ILE A 4 83.16 8.09 11.12
C ILE A 4 83.03 7.80 12.64
N PRO A 5 81.82 7.62 13.26
CA PRO A 5 81.11 6.32 13.41
C PRO A 5 79.57 6.37 13.41
N LYS A 6 78.84 5.48 12.71
CA LYS A 6 78.42 4.11 13.11
C LYS A 6 77.80 4.01 14.52
N SER A 7 76.50 3.71 14.59
CA SER A 7 75.99 2.67 15.49
C SER A 7 74.74 2.01 14.89
N ARG A 8 74.82 0.68 14.79
CA ARG A 8 73.68 -0.23 14.57
C ARG A 8 73.16 -0.63 15.94
N LEU A 9 71.84 -0.62 16.14
CA LEU A 9 71.22 -1.49 17.14
C LEU A 9 70.15 -2.32 16.43
N ARG A 10 70.40 -3.62 16.33
CA ARG A 10 69.40 -4.63 16.01
C ARG A 10 68.87 -5.15 17.34
N ILE A 11 67.56 -5.07 17.55
CA ILE A 11 66.84 -5.96 18.45
C ILE A 11 65.77 -6.63 17.60
N ALA A 12 65.81 -7.96 17.59
CA ALA A 12 64.81 -8.82 16.99
C ALA A 12 63.99 -9.46 18.12
N ALA A 13 62.66 -9.48 17.99
CA ALA A 13 61.78 -10.59 18.39
C ALA A 13 60.30 -10.24 18.08
N THR A 14 59.76 -10.93 17.08
CA THR A 14 58.39 -11.47 16.90
C THR A 14 57.31 -11.14 17.95
N LEU A 15 56.14 -10.66 17.52
CA LEU A 15 54.87 -11.43 17.45
C LEU A 15 53.71 -10.58 16.86
N SER A 16 53.02 -11.17 15.88
CA SER A 16 51.58 -11.14 15.60
C SER A 16 50.76 -9.84 15.49
N ALA A 17 50.14 -9.71 14.30
CA ALA A 17 48.78 -9.23 14.04
C ALA A 17 48.41 -7.79 14.43
N LEU A 18 48.21 -6.93 13.43
CA LEU A 18 46.89 -6.36 13.13
C LEU A 18 46.90 -5.69 11.75
N ALA A 19 46.34 -6.36 10.75
CA ALA A 19 45.87 -5.70 9.54
C ALA A 19 44.63 -4.90 9.94
N ILE A 20 44.79 -3.61 10.18
CA ILE A 20 43.65 -2.70 10.37
C ILE A 20 43.03 -2.49 8.98
N LEU A 21 41.93 -3.20 8.74
CA LEU A 21 40.91 -2.83 7.77
C LEU A 21 40.52 -1.36 8.01
N THR A 22 40.96 -0.47 7.13
CA THR A 22 40.23 0.78 6.88
C THR A 22 39.03 0.44 6.00
N GLY A 23 37.98 -0.10 6.61
CA GLY A 23 36.63 -0.03 6.04
C GLY A 23 36.19 1.41 6.13
N ALA A 24 36.31 2.15 5.04
CA ALA A 24 35.70 3.46 4.91
C ALA A 24 34.18 3.24 4.87
N MET A 25 33.54 3.32 6.03
CA MET A 25 32.12 3.63 6.12
C MET A 25 31.97 5.09 5.68
N LEU A 26 31.80 5.28 4.37
CA LEU A 26 31.12 6.46 3.87
C LEU A 26 29.64 6.30 4.23
N PRO A 27 29.00 7.27 4.88
CA PRO A 27 27.56 7.29 4.98
C PRO A 27 27.04 7.50 3.56
N THR A 28 26.55 6.44 2.93
CA THR A 28 25.69 6.57 1.77
C THR A 28 24.38 7.16 2.26
N THR A 29 24.07 8.36 1.80
CA THR A 29 22.72 8.91 1.90
C THR A 29 21.80 8.00 1.10
N ALA A 30 21.13 7.07 1.78
CA ALA A 30 20.05 6.30 1.21
C ALA A 30 18.88 7.27 0.95
N SER A 31 18.48 7.38 -0.32
CA SER A 31 17.23 8.03 -0.72
C SER A 31 16.22 6.90 -0.94
N ALA A 32 15.09 6.93 -0.22
CA ALA A 32 14.16 5.80 -0.12
C ALA A 32 13.07 5.81 -1.23
N SER A 33 12.73 4.61 -1.73
CA SER A 33 11.43 4.13 -2.23
C SER A 33 10.80 4.72 -3.52
N SER A 34 9.94 3.92 -4.18
CA SER A 34 9.10 4.06 -5.42
C SER A 34 8.46 5.42 -5.74
N HIS A 35 8.60 6.36 -4.83
CA HIS A 35 8.03 7.70 -4.81
C HIS A 35 9.12 8.78 -4.87
N MET A 36 10.37 8.40 -5.14
CA MET A 36 11.55 9.26 -5.24
C MET A 36 12.57 8.64 -6.21
N ASP A 37 12.06 8.00 -7.26
CA ASP A 37 12.81 7.08 -8.11
C ASP A 37 13.95 7.68 -8.90
N ALA A 38 14.04 9.00 -9.00
CA ALA A 38 15.17 9.70 -9.61
C ALA A 38 15.52 10.96 -8.82
N PRO A 39 16.83 11.32 -8.72
CA PRO A 39 17.27 12.44 -7.89
C PRO A 39 16.51 13.75 -8.12
N LEU A 40 16.20 14.11 -9.38
CA LEU A 40 15.57 15.40 -9.67
C LEU A 40 14.07 15.43 -9.39
N VAL A 41 13.36 14.33 -9.63
CA VAL A 41 11.90 14.29 -9.44
C VAL A 41 11.52 14.33 -7.95
N THR A 42 12.43 13.90 -7.06
CA THR A 42 12.24 14.04 -5.60
C THR A 42 12.03 15.50 -5.14
N LEU A 43 12.51 16.46 -5.94
CA LEU A 43 12.40 17.90 -5.65
C LEU A 43 11.12 18.53 -6.22
N ASP A 44 10.29 17.74 -6.90
CA ASP A 44 9.04 18.19 -7.53
C ASP A 44 7.90 17.18 -7.24
N PRO A 45 7.37 17.16 -6.01
CA PRO A 45 6.37 16.17 -5.58
C PRO A 45 5.15 16.09 -6.50
N ALA A 46 4.64 17.23 -6.99
CA ALA A 46 3.45 17.26 -7.83
C ALA A 46 3.65 16.65 -9.23
N ALA A 47 4.89 16.56 -9.74
CA ALA A 47 5.21 15.77 -10.94
C ALA A 47 5.79 14.39 -10.63
N ASN A 48 5.99 14.05 -9.37
CA ASN A 48 6.54 12.78 -9.00
C ASN A 48 5.48 11.69 -9.14
N THR A 49 5.71 10.77 -10.07
CA THR A 49 4.82 9.64 -10.34
C THR A 49 5.07 8.55 -9.31
N THR A 50 4.00 7.87 -8.88
CA THR A 50 4.10 6.76 -7.94
C THR A 50 3.96 5.44 -8.68
N ASP A 51 2.78 5.18 -9.22
CA ASP A 51 2.40 3.90 -9.78
C ASP A 51 1.54 4.07 -11.00
N LEU A 52 1.64 3.09 -11.90
CA LEU A 52 0.74 2.94 -13.02
C LEU A 52 -0.01 1.61 -12.88
N TYR A 53 -1.31 1.67 -13.08
CA TYR A 53 -2.20 0.50 -13.13
C TYR A 53 -2.83 0.46 -14.52
N ALA A 54 -2.92 -0.74 -15.08
CA ALA A 54 -3.55 -0.97 -16.38
C ALA A 54 -4.15 -2.37 -16.42
N PHE A 55 -5.47 -2.49 -16.59
CA PHE A 55 -6.16 -3.78 -16.63
C PHE A 55 -7.50 -3.70 -17.36
N LEU A 56 -8.00 -4.83 -17.84
CA LEU A 56 -9.31 -4.90 -18.49
C LEU A 56 -10.45 -4.93 -17.47
N THR A 57 -11.51 -4.20 -17.76
CA THR A 57 -12.78 -4.23 -17.02
C THR A 57 -13.95 -4.33 -18.00
N GLN A 58 -15.16 -4.51 -17.46
CA GLN A 58 -16.37 -4.53 -18.25
C GLN A 58 -17.47 -3.70 -17.58
N ARG A 59 -18.16 -2.88 -18.37
CA ARG A 59 -19.32 -2.11 -17.92
C ARG A 59 -20.42 -2.21 -18.98
N ALA A 60 -21.62 -2.57 -18.55
CA ALA A 60 -22.80 -2.70 -19.42
C ALA A 60 -22.53 -3.57 -20.69
N GLY A 61 -21.76 -4.63 -20.55
CA GLY A 61 -21.40 -5.53 -21.65
C GLY A 61 -20.22 -5.07 -22.51
N GLN A 62 -19.74 -3.82 -22.38
CA GLN A 62 -18.61 -3.29 -23.14
C GLN A 62 -17.28 -3.47 -22.38
N LYS A 63 -16.22 -3.84 -23.10
CA LYS A 63 -14.85 -3.94 -22.57
C LYS A 63 -14.21 -2.56 -22.49
N TYR A 64 -13.52 -2.30 -21.39
CA TYR A 64 -12.74 -1.09 -21.19
C TYR A 64 -11.33 -1.45 -20.72
N LEU A 65 -10.36 -0.67 -21.20
CA LEU A 65 -9.03 -0.61 -20.59
C LEU A 65 -9.09 0.44 -19.46
N GLN A 66 -9.00 -0.02 -18.21
CA GLN A 66 -8.83 0.84 -17.05
C GLN A 66 -7.36 1.20 -16.93
N VAL A 67 -7.04 2.50 -16.83
CA VAL A 67 -5.70 3.00 -16.50
C VAL A 67 -5.76 3.97 -15.32
N SER A 68 -4.81 3.86 -14.41
CA SER A 68 -4.68 4.80 -13.28
C SER A 68 -3.23 5.19 -13.09
N LEU A 69 -2.95 6.49 -13.07
CA LEU A 69 -1.65 7.08 -12.74
C LEU A 69 -1.71 7.67 -11.33
N GLY A 70 -0.75 7.27 -10.51
CA GLY A 70 -0.46 7.91 -9.24
C GLY A 70 0.60 9.00 -9.33
N VAL A 71 0.38 10.10 -8.61
CA VAL A 71 1.31 11.21 -8.49
C VAL A 71 1.23 11.82 -7.09
N TYR A 72 2.20 12.68 -6.77
CA TYR A 72 2.24 13.39 -5.49
C TYR A 72 2.26 12.40 -4.32
N PRO A 73 3.39 11.71 -4.12
CA PRO A 73 3.47 10.65 -3.13
C PRO A 73 3.50 11.13 -1.69
N HIS A 74 3.23 10.20 -0.76
CA HIS A 74 3.38 10.41 0.68
C HIS A 74 2.62 11.63 1.22
N GLU A 75 1.38 11.80 0.76
CA GLU A 75 0.52 12.84 1.28
C GLU A 75 0.07 12.47 2.69
N GLU A 76 0.72 13.08 3.66
CA GLU A 76 0.33 13.02 5.07
C GLU A 76 -1.11 13.55 5.24
N PRO A 77 -2.12 12.69 5.49
CA PRO A 77 -3.51 13.11 5.60
C PRO A 77 -3.74 14.16 6.68
N GLY A 78 -3.00 14.06 7.79
CA GLY A 78 -3.10 14.90 8.98
C GLY A 78 -2.46 16.29 8.85
N VAL A 79 -1.88 16.62 7.69
CA VAL A 79 -1.26 17.94 7.49
C VAL A 79 -2.31 19.06 7.59
N GLY A 80 -1.97 20.12 8.32
CA GLY A 80 -2.85 21.26 8.56
C GLY A 80 -2.32 22.55 7.94
N PRO A 81 -2.98 23.14 6.92
CA PRO A 81 -4.14 22.64 6.18
C PRO A 81 -3.79 21.57 5.12
N ASN A 82 -4.67 20.59 4.90
CA ASN A 82 -4.53 19.61 3.81
C ASN A 82 -4.81 20.32 2.48
N LYS A 83 -3.71 20.69 1.81
CA LYS A 83 -3.68 21.52 0.59
C LYS A 83 -2.92 20.82 -0.54
N TYR A 84 -2.81 19.50 -0.50
CA TYR A 84 -2.32 18.75 -1.66
C TYR A 84 -3.26 19.00 -2.83
N ASN A 85 -2.71 19.35 -3.98
CA ASN A 85 -3.48 19.64 -5.18
C ASN A 85 -2.68 19.19 -6.40
N PHE A 86 -3.37 18.82 -7.47
CA PHE A 86 -2.70 18.73 -8.76
C PHE A 86 -2.13 20.11 -9.11
N ASP A 87 -0.87 20.18 -9.54
CA ASP A 87 -0.26 21.47 -9.89
C ASP A 87 -0.69 21.86 -11.31
N ASP A 88 -1.30 23.04 -11.43
CA ASP A 88 -1.78 23.63 -12.68
C ASP A 88 -0.67 23.76 -13.75
N ASN A 89 0.60 23.72 -13.32
CA ASN A 89 1.77 23.82 -14.19
C ASN A 89 2.37 22.47 -14.60
N VAL A 90 1.80 21.34 -14.15
CA VAL A 90 2.17 20.00 -14.63
C VAL A 90 1.24 19.60 -15.77
N LEU A 91 1.80 19.05 -16.84
CA LEU A 91 1.05 18.27 -17.81
C LEU A 91 1.17 16.78 -17.45
N TYR A 92 0.05 16.19 -17.03
CA TYR A 92 -0.05 14.75 -16.74
C TYR A 92 -0.51 14.01 -17.98
N GLN A 93 0.15 12.91 -18.33
CA GLN A 93 -0.16 12.18 -19.56
C GLN A 93 -0.12 10.66 -19.35
N ILE A 94 -1.06 9.97 -19.98
CA ILE A 94 -1.06 8.51 -20.14
C ILE A 94 -0.98 8.21 -21.64
N PHE A 95 -0.08 7.34 -22.04
CA PHE A 95 0.17 6.97 -23.43
C PHE A 95 -0.18 5.51 -23.68
N LEU A 96 -0.68 5.24 -24.88
CA LEU A 96 -0.91 3.89 -25.39
C LEU A 96 -0.04 3.64 -26.62
N SER A 97 0.61 2.48 -26.65
CA SER A 97 1.23 1.89 -27.83
C SER A 97 0.36 0.74 -28.33
N THR A 98 -0.14 0.85 -29.56
CA THR A 98 -1.08 -0.10 -30.19
C THR A 98 -0.51 -0.65 -31.48
N GLY A 99 -0.94 -1.84 -31.91
CA GLY A 99 -0.47 -2.45 -33.16
C GLY A 99 1.05 -2.47 -33.31
N ASP A 100 1.56 -1.98 -34.44
CA ASP A 100 2.98 -1.96 -34.78
C ASP A 100 3.83 -1.10 -33.83
N ASP A 101 3.23 -0.10 -33.17
CA ASP A 101 3.94 0.78 -32.25
C ASP A 101 4.34 0.06 -30.95
N LEU A 102 3.62 -1.01 -30.57
CA LEU A 102 3.86 -1.78 -29.34
C LEU A 102 5.30 -2.26 -29.22
N ALA A 103 5.86 -2.78 -30.31
CA ALA A 103 7.20 -3.36 -30.30
C ALA A 103 8.30 -2.32 -30.02
N SER A 104 8.08 -1.07 -30.43
CA SER A 104 9.00 0.03 -30.18
C SER A 104 8.64 0.84 -28.93
N GLY A 105 7.40 0.77 -28.45
CA GLY A 105 6.88 1.66 -27.41
C GLY A 105 6.66 3.09 -27.92
N ALA A 106 6.34 3.24 -29.20
CA ALA A 106 5.95 4.53 -29.77
C ALA A 106 4.53 4.91 -29.34
N ASP A 107 4.26 6.22 -29.27
CA ASP A 107 2.98 6.74 -28.82
C ASP A 107 1.96 6.67 -29.97
N SER A 108 1.01 5.74 -29.90
CA SER A 108 -0.14 5.73 -30.83
C SER A 108 -1.19 6.76 -30.39
N ILE A 109 -1.44 6.82 -29.07
CA ILE A 109 -2.46 7.68 -28.46
C ILE A 109 -1.90 8.27 -27.16
N ALA A 110 -2.15 9.56 -26.90
CA ALA A 110 -1.89 10.18 -25.60
C ALA A 110 -3.18 10.76 -25.02
N TYR A 111 -3.39 10.59 -23.72
CA TYR A 111 -4.45 11.25 -22.95
C TYR A 111 -3.81 12.25 -22.02
N GLN A 112 -4.19 13.52 -22.16
CA GLN A 112 -3.64 14.65 -21.41
C GLN A 112 -4.65 15.14 -20.38
N PHE A 113 -4.17 15.33 -19.15
CA PHE A 113 -4.91 15.94 -18.05
C PHE A 113 -4.24 17.26 -17.68
N LYS A 114 -5.04 18.33 -17.66
CA LYS A 114 -4.62 19.66 -17.21
C LYS A 114 -5.59 20.16 -16.18
N PHE A 115 -5.05 20.66 -15.08
CA PHE A 115 -5.82 21.10 -13.92
C PHE A 115 -5.86 22.62 -13.85
N SER A 116 -6.92 23.14 -13.24
CA SER A 116 -7.05 24.55 -12.90
C SER A 116 -7.62 24.68 -11.50
N THR A 117 -6.91 25.44 -10.67
CA THR A 117 -7.23 25.69 -9.27
C THR A 117 -7.90 27.05 -9.10
N THR A 118 -8.98 27.11 -8.32
CA THR A 118 -9.64 28.36 -7.95
C THR A 118 -10.00 28.39 -6.47
N TYR A 119 -10.15 29.60 -5.92
CA TYR A 119 -10.62 29.85 -4.56
C TYR A 119 -11.95 30.59 -4.60
N LYS A 120 -12.93 30.16 -3.81
CA LYS A 120 -14.22 30.86 -3.65
C LYS A 120 -14.08 32.15 -2.84
N ASN A 121 -13.16 32.14 -1.87
CA ASN A 121 -12.76 33.28 -1.07
C ASN A 121 -11.24 33.24 -0.88
N ASP A 122 -10.53 34.17 -1.51
CA ASP A 122 -9.08 34.36 -1.38
C ASP A 122 -8.70 35.36 -0.27
N SER A 123 -9.70 36.03 0.31
CA SER A 123 -9.56 37.04 1.36
C SER A 123 -9.74 36.43 2.76
N THR A 124 -9.17 35.23 2.97
CA THR A 124 -9.26 34.47 4.22
C THR A 124 -8.03 33.58 4.41
N ILE A 125 -7.75 33.19 5.66
CA ILE A 125 -6.70 32.21 6.00
C ILE A 125 -7.16 30.76 5.76
N LEU A 126 -8.47 30.55 5.57
CA LEU A 126 -9.07 29.24 5.38
C LEU A 126 -8.82 28.74 3.96
N GLN A 127 -7.72 28.02 3.77
CA GLN A 127 -7.23 27.67 2.42
C GLN A 127 -8.16 26.69 1.69
N SER A 128 -8.39 25.50 2.25
CA SER A 128 -9.14 24.43 1.57
C SER A 128 -10.64 24.48 1.88
N TYR A 129 -11.03 24.83 3.11
CA TYR A 129 -12.41 24.72 3.60
C TYR A 129 -12.86 25.93 4.41
N LEU A 130 -14.02 26.51 4.06
CA LEU A 130 -14.70 27.57 4.83
C LEU A 130 -15.67 27.01 5.89
N GLY A 131 -15.93 25.70 5.85
CA GLY A 131 -16.86 24.99 6.72
C GLY A 131 -16.92 23.49 6.38
N VAL A 132 -17.99 22.82 6.82
CA VAL A 132 -18.25 21.42 6.45
C VAL A 132 -18.76 21.34 5.01
N VAL A 133 -18.10 20.55 4.19
CA VAL A 133 -18.41 20.33 2.78
C VAL A 133 -19.48 19.25 2.67
N SER A 134 -20.69 19.59 2.23
CA SER A 134 -21.78 18.60 2.11
C SER A 134 -21.77 17.88 0.76
N ALA A 135 -21.22 18.52 -0.27
CA ALA A 135 -21.12 18.04 -1.64
C ALA A 135 -19.86 18.59 -2.32
N VAL A 136 -19.46 17.98 -3.44
CA VAL A 136 -18.36 18.52 -4.26
C VAL A 136 -18.79 19.88 -4.80
N ASP A 137 -17.88 20.85 -4.78
CA ASP A 137 -18.13 22.25 -5.14
C ASP A 137 -19.18 22.96 -4.25
N ASP A 138 -19.37 22.49 -3.01
CA ASP A 138 -20.14 23.21 -1.97
C ASP A 138 -19.49 24.58 -1.67
N ALA A 139 -20.27 25.59 -1.27
CA ALA A 139 -19.78 26.90 -0.86
C ALA A 139 -18.69 26.86 0.24
N ASN A 140 -18.68 25.81 1.07
CA ASN A 140 -17.69 25.55 2.10
C ASN A 140 -16.41 24.89 1.58
N GLN A 141 -16.38 24.39 0.35
CA GLN A 141 -15.15 23.93 -0.32
C GLN A 141 -14.48 25.15 -0.95
N ASN A 142 -13.50 25.74 -0.26
CA ASN A 142 -12.86 26.97 -0.72
C ASN A 142 -11.95 26.71 -1.92
N LEU A 143 -11.03 25.75 -1.79
CA LEU A 143 -10.15 25.31 -2.86
C LEU A 143 -10.90 24.30 -3.73
N THR A 144 -11.08 24.64 -4.99
CA THR A 144 -11.68 23.74 -5.99
C THR A 144 -10.74 23.59 -7.16
N GLN A 145 -10.72 22.40 -7.77
CA GLN A 145 -10.03 22.18 -9.02
C GLN A 145 -10.94 21.54 -10.06
N THR A 146 -10.75 21.94 -11.31
CA THR A 146 -11.33 21.29 -12.48
C THR A 146 -10.21 20.77 -13.36
N TYR A 147 -10.52 19.82 -14.25
CA TYR A 147 -9.57 19.34 -15.23
C TYR A 147 -10.21 19.10 -16.59
N THR A 148 -9.40 19.19 -17.64
CA THR A 148 -9.74 18.80 -19.01
C THR A 148 -9.09 17.46 -19.35
N VAL A 149 -9.80 16.58 -20.07
CA VAL A 149 -9.23 15.36 -20.65
C VAL A 149 -9.15 15.52 -22.17
N THR A 150 -7.93 15.48 -22.72
CA THR A 150 -7.70 15.61 -24.16
C THR A 150 -7.04 14.36 -24.71
N ARG A 151 -7.66 13.74 -25.71
CA ARG A 151 -7.07 12.66 -26.51
C ARG A 151 -6.23 13.25 -27.64
N VAL A 152 -5.04 12.72 -27.85
CA VAL A 152 -4.13 13.14 -28.92
C VAL A 152 -3.73 11.93 -29.75
N VAL A 153 -4.02 11.97 -31.05
CA VAL A 153 -3.65 10.92 -32.01
C VAL A 153 -3.01 11.58 -33.22
N ASN A 154 -1.80 11.18 -33.59
CA ASN A 154 -1.05 11.76 -34.71
C ASN A 154 -0.99 13.30 -34.67
N GLY A 155 -0.82 13.86 -33.45
CA GLY A 155 -0.75 15.30 -33.21
C GLY A 155 -2.10 16.04 -33.24
N VAL A 156 -3.21 15.35 -33.51
CA VAL A 156 -4.56 15.92 -33.48
C VAL A 156 -5.14 15.78 -32.08
N SER A 157 -5.46 16.92 -31.46
CA SER A 157 -6.11 16.99 -30.15
C SER A 157 -7.63 17.01 -30.26
N THR A 158 -8.29 16.13 -29.50
CA THR A 158 -9.74 16.07 -29.30
C THR A 158 -10.02 16.15 -27.80
N GLU A 159 -10.73 17.17 -27.37
CA GLU A 159 -11.23 17.24 -25.99
C GLU A 159 -12.34 16.21 -25.79
N LEU A 160 -12.17 15.31 -24.82
CA LEU A 160 -13.18 14.31 -24.44
C LEU A 160 -14.16 14.88 -23.40
N GLY A 161 -13.75 15.91 -22.66
CA GLY A 161 -14.59 16.61 -21.71
C GLY A 161 -13.80 17.11 -20.50
N THR A 162 -14.55 17.46 -19.45
CA THR A 162 -14.01 18.00 -18.20
C THR A 162 -14.50 17.23 -16.98
N GLY A 163 -13.78 17.37 -15.88
CA GLY A 163 -14.17 16.84 -14.58
C GLY A 163 -13.81 17.78 -13.45
N VAL A 164 -14.25 17.43 -12.25
CA VAL A 164 -13.96 18.14 -10.99
C VAL A 164 -13.12 17.25 -10.09
N VAL A 165 -12.24 17.86 -9.30
CA VAL A 165 -11.48 17.17 -8.26
C VAL A 165 -12.27 17.25 -6.95
N PRO A 166 -12.55 16.13 -6.26
CA PRO A 166 -13.23 16.16 -4.98
C PRO A 166 -12.37 16.88 -3.91
N PRO A 167 -12.96 17.32 -2.80
CA PRO A 167 -12.16 17.80 -1.67
C PRO A 167 -11.25 16.69 -1.12
N ASN A 168 -10.08 17.03 -0.58
CA ASN A 168 -9.20 16.09 0.12
C ASN A 168 -9.83 15.60 1.44
N ASN A 169 -9.49 14.41 1.91
CA ASN A 169 -10.07 13.91 3.15
C ASN A 169 -9.41 14.54 4.40
N GLN A 170 -10.03 15.58 4.93
CA GLN A 170 -9.57 16.32 6.10
C GLN A 170 -10.16 15.81 7.43
N GLY A 171 -11.19 14.95 7.39
CA GLY A 171 -11.98 14.56 8.57
C GLY A 171 -13.27 15.36 8.70
N ILE A 172 -13.43 16.19 9.74
CA ILE A 172 -14.67 16.97 9.99
C ILE A 172 -15.12 17.84 8.83
N ALA A 173 -14.18 18.46 8.09
CA ALA A 173 -14.55 19.29 6.95
C ALA A 173 -15.12 18.46 5.78
N THR A 174 -14.77 17.19 5.70
CA THR A 174 -15.15 16.27 4.61
C THR A 174 -15.68 14.95 5.17
N PRO A 175 -16.78 14.97 5.95
CA PRO A 175 -17.23 13.81 6.71
C PRO A 175 -17.74 12.67 5.81
N GLY A 176 -18.07 12.96 4.55
CA GLY A 176 -18.58 11.99 3.59
C GLY A 176 -17.63 10.83 3.28
N TYR A 177 -16.31 11.00 3.45
CA TYR A 177 -15.32 9.94 3.28
C TYR A 177 -15.27 8.95 4.44
N ASN A 178 -15.80 9.30 5.61
CA ASN A 178 -15.43 8.67 6.88
C ASN A 178 -16.60 7.91 7.51
N VAL A 179 -16.30 6.81 8.20
CA VAL A 179 -17.28 5.97 8.90
C VAL A 179 -17.81 6.72 10.12
N GLY A 180 -19.12 6.95 10.21
CA GLY A 180 -19.71 7.68 11.33
C GLY A 180 -19.45 9.19 11.31
N GLY A 181 -18.98 9.76 10.19
CA GLY A 181 -18.70 11.18 10.03
C GLY A 181 -17.21 11.50 10.20
N GLY A 182 -16.85 12.78 10.27
CA GLY A 182 -15.46 13.24 10.12
C GLY A 182 -14.50 12.91 11.26
N GLU A 183 -14.98 12.29 12.34
CA GLU A 183 -14.17 11.67 13.40
C GLU A 183 -13.86 10.19 13.10
N GLY A 184 -14.42 9.63 12.04
CA GLY A 184 -14.14 8.26 11.64
C GLY A 184 -12.83 8.10 10.90
N ARG A 185 -12.39 6.84 10.82
CA ARG A 185 -11.49 6.39 9.74
C ARG A 185 -12.18 6.51 8.38
N ALA A 186 -11.40 6.47 7.31
CA ALA A 186 -11.90 6.38 5.95
C ALA A 186 -12.80 5.13 5.76
N LYS A 187 -13.82 5.25 4.92
CA LYS A 187 -14.69 4.13 4.53
C LYS A 187 -13.93 3.12 3.69
N ASP A 188 -14.23 1.84 3.90
CA ASP A 188 -13.71 0.77 3.07
C ASP A 188 -14.18 0.92 1.62
N GLY A 189 -13.35 0.47 0.68
CA GLY A 189 -13.74 0.39 -0.72
C GLY A 189 -14.93 -0.55 -0.93
N VAL A 190 -15.69 -0.29 -2.00
CA VAL A 190 -16.98 -0.89 -2.25
C VAL A 190 -17.03 -1.66 -3.57
N VAL A 191 -18.04 -2.51 -3.70
CA VAL A 191 -18.24 -3.33 -4.91
C VAL A 191 -19.01 -2.59 -6.00
N THR A 192 -20.00 -1.77 -5.62
CA THR A 192 -20.91 -1.14 -6.60
C THR A 192 -20.78 0.38 -6.60
N PRO A 193 -20.97 1.05 -7.76
CA PRO A 193 -20.96 2.51 -7.83
C PRO A 193 -21.96 3.18 -6.87
N ALA A 194 -23.11 2.53 -6.62
CA ALA A 194 -24.20 3.07 -5.80
C ALA A 194 -23.82 3.25 -4.32
N THR A 195 -22.77 2.57 -3.86
CA THR A 195 -22.30 2.59 -2.47
C THR A 195 -21.01 3.39 -2.29
N LEU A 196 -20.50 4.03 -3.34
CA LEU A 196 -19.32 4.88 -3.24
C LEU A 196 -19.58 6.02 -2.25
N ASP A 197 -18.50 6.51 -1.63
CA ASP A 197 -18.59 7.75 -0.87
C ASP A 197 -19.10 8.90 -1.78
N PRO A 198 -19.83 9.88 -1.22
CA PRO A 198 -20.51 10.88 -2.02
C PRO A 198 -19.54 11.77 -2.82
N TYR A 199 -18.33 12.05 -2.32
CA TYR A 199 -17.40 12.93 -3.01
C TYR A 199 -16.76 12.24 -4.21
N THR A 200 -16.37 10.97 -4.07
CA THR A 200 -15.92 10.14 -5.20
C THR A 200 -17.04 10.01 -6.23
N ALA A 201 -18.25 9.62 -5.81
CA ALA A 201 -19.37 9.40 -6.70
C ALA A 201 -19.72 10.65 -7.54
N GLN A 202 -19.68 11.84 -6.93
CA GLN A 202 -19.95 13.11 -7.60
C GLN A 202 -18.84 13.57 -8.55
N SER A 203 -17.61 13.05 -8.38
CA SER A 203 -16.43 13.48 -9.15
C SER A 203 -16.06 12.52 -10.29
N ILE A 204 -16.82 11.44 -10.49
CA ILE A 204 -16.68 10.58 -11.67
C ILE A 204 -17.29 11.32 -12.87
N ALA A 205 -16.43 11.79 -13.78
CA ALA A 205 -16.85 12.46 -14.99
C ALA A 205 -17.21 11.43 -16.07
N THR A 206 -18.37 11.60 -16.68
CA THR A 206 -18.71 10.94 -17.94
C THR A 206 -18.25 11.84 -19.08
N LEU A 207 -17.42 11.29 -19.97
CA LEU A 207 -16.83 12.01 -21.09
C LEU A 207 -17.53 11.58 -22.40
N THR A 208 -17.16 12.20 -23.51
CA THR A 208 -17.66 11.78 -24.83
C THR A 208 -17.26 10.34 -25.13
N ASP A 209 -17.96 9.72 -26.08
CA ASP A 209 -17.59 8.41 -26.65
C ASP A 209 -17.49 7.26 -25.64
N GLY A 210 -18.16 7.39 -24.50
CA GLY A 210 -18.27 6.33 -23.48
C GLY A 210 -17.13 6.30 -22.47
N TYR A 211 -16.16 7.21 -22.58
CA TYR A 211 -15.06 7.36 -21.61
C TYR A 211 -15.58 7.77 -20.22
N ARG A 212 -14.83 7.40 -19.18
CA ARG A 212 -14.99 7.95 -17.82
C ARG A 212 -13.65 8.36 -17.24
N SER A 213 -13.64 9.43 -16.45
CA SER A 213 -12.45 9.85 -15.72
C SER A 213 -12.75 10.17 -14.26
N PHE A 214 -11.71 10.09 -13.44
CA PHE A 214 -11.68 10.58 -12.07
C PHE A 214 -10.28 11.12 -11.79
N ALA A 215 -10.19 12.21 -11.02
CA ALA A 215 -8.93 12.69 -10.50
C ALA A 215 -9.13 13.23 -9.08
N GLY A 216 -8.30 12.80 -8.12
CA GLY A 216 -8.38 13.28 -6.74
C GLY A 216 -7.50 12.48 -5.78
N GLN A 217 -7.44 12.94 -4.53
CA GLN A 217 -6.72 12.26 -3.45
C GLN A 217 -7.31 10.88 -3.21
N ARG A 218 -6.45 9.86 -3.15
CA ARG A 218 -6.74 8.46 -2.80
C ARG A 218 -5.70 7.97 -1.79
N GLU A 219 -6.00 6.84 -1.20
CA GLU A 219 -5.00 6.08 -0.45
C GLU A 219 -3.97 5.47 -1.43
N ASP A 220 -2.74 5.30 -0.95
CA ASP A 220 -1.62 4.81 -1.75
C ASP A 220 -1.59 3.28 -1.85
N GLY A 221 -2.27 2.74 -2.87
CA GLY A 221 -2.42 1.29 -3.06
C GLY A 221 -1.16 0.50 -3.45
N PHE A 222 0.04 1.08 -3.39
CA PHE A 222 1.26 0.28 -3.37
C PHE A 222 1.53 -0.11 -1.93
N TYR A 223 1.74 -1.40 -1.66
CA TYR A 223 2.11 -1.88 -0.34
C TYR A 223 3.43 -2.62 -0.41
N GLY A 224 4.24 -2.44 0.64
CA GLY A 224 5.45 -3.23 0.81
C GLY A 224 6.37 -2.70 1.89
N ASP A 225 7.24 -3.58 2.38
CA ASP A 225 8.26 -3.18 3.36
C ASP A 225 9.48 -2.55 2.68
N VAL A 226 9.24 -1.47 1.95
CA VAL A 226 10.27 -0.77 1.19
C VAL A 226 11.40 -0.26 2.09
N GLN A 227 11.07 0.13 3.32
CA GLN A 227 12.06 0.51 4.31
C GLN A 227 13.09 -0.60 4.54
N SER A 228 12.66 -1.84 4.83
CA SER A 228 13.63 -2.93 5.11
C SER A 228 14.37 -3.39 3.86
N ILE A 229 13.74 -3.30 2.68
CA ILE A 229 14.38 -3.56 1.40
C ILE A 229 15.60 -2.65 1.23
N PHE A 230 15.44 -1.34 1.43
CA PHE A 230 16.53 -0.37 1.26
C PHE A 230 17.40 -0.18 2.50
N ASP A 231 16.99 -0.69 3.67
CA ASP A 231 17.86 -0.89 4.83
C ASP A 231 18.61 -2.22 4.73
N LEU A 232 19.49 -2.31 3.73
CA LEU A 232 20.40 -3.44 3.51
C LEU A 232 19.71 -4.81 3.33
N LEU A 233 18.49 -4.83 2.76
CA LEU A 233 17.67 -6.03 2.62
C LEU A 233 17.47 -6.78 3.95
N GLN A 234 17.39 -6.03 5.07
CA GLN A 234 17.13 -6.59 6.40
C GLN A 234 15.63 -6.83 6.60
N LEU A 235 15.07 -7.67 5.74
CA LEU A 235 13.64 -7.97 5.66
C LEU A 235 13.11 -8.44 7.02
N ARG A 236 11.93 -7.93 7.40
CA ARG A 236 11.25 -8.35 8.63
C ARG A 236 10.81 -9.82 8.52
N SER A 237 10.68 -10.49 9.66
CA SER A 237 10.30 -11.90 9.74
C SER A 237 9.40 -12.18 10.94
N GLY A 238 8.73 -13.35 10.92
CA GLY A 238 7.70 -13.71 11.90
C GLY A 238 6.47 -12.82 11.71
N ASP A 239 5.88 -12.38 12.81
CA ASP A 239 4.62 -11.61 12.77
C ASP A 239 4.82 -10.10 12.51
N LYS A 240 6.03 -9.69 12.12
CA LYS A 240 6.38 -8.29 11.90
C LYS A 240 6.08 -7.86 10.47
N THR A 241 4.92 -7.24 10.25
CA THR A 241 4.55 -6.65 8.96
C THR A 241 4.71 -5.13 9.03
N PHE A 242 5.12 -4.50 7.92
CA PHE A 242 5.24 -3.05 7.82
C PHE A 242 5.05 -2.59 6.38
N ASP A 243 4.00 -1.82 6.15
CA ASP A 243 3.68 -1.17 4.89
C ASP A 243 4.28 0.25 4.84
N SER A 244 5.34 0.45 4.07
CA SER A 244 6.01 1.76 4.04
C SER A 244 5.09 2.90 3.54
N GLN A 245 4.02 2.56 2.82
CA GLN A 245 3.01 3.46 2.28
C GLN A 245 1.75 3.54 3.16
N GLY A 246 1.62 2.62 4.12
CA GLY A 246 0.45 2.52 4.99
C GLY A 246 0.15 3.83 5.73
N GLY A 247 -1.09 4.28 5.63
CA GLY A 247 -1.60 5.51 6.22
C GLY A 247 -1.32 6.78 5.39
N TYR A 248 -0.62 6.69 4.26
CA TYR A 248 -0.40 7.82 3.36
C TYR A 248 -1.44 7.88 2.25
N ASN A 249 -1.72 9.11 1.81
CA ASN A 249 -2.48 9.35 0.60
C ASN A 249 -1.54 9.72 -0.57
N MET A 250 -2.14 9.86 -1.73
CA MET A 250 -1.54 10.31 -2.98
C MET A 250 -2.62 10.87 -3.89
N HIS A 251 -2.25 11.60 -4.94
CA HIS A 251 -3.20 11.98 -5.98
C HIS A 251 -3.26 10.92 -7.08
N SER A 252 -4.47 10.50 -7.46
CA SER A 252 -4.68 9.53 -8.53
C SER A 252 -5.46 10.13 -9.69
N ILE A 253 -5.05 9.82 -10.92
CA ILE A 253 -5.76 10.10 -12.17
C ILE A 253 -6.18 8.77 -12.78
N ALA A 254 -7.48 8.53 -12.90
CA ALA A 254 -8.05 7.32 -13.48
C ALA A 254 -8.81 7.63 -14.79
N LEU A 255 -8.64 6.78 -15.79
CA LEU A 255 -9.33 6.84 -17.08
C LEU A 255 -9.81 5.45 -17.49
N GLU A 256 -11.09 5.35 -17.82
CA GLU A 256 -11.69 4.15 -18.39
C GLU A 256 -11.88 4.36 -19.89
N ILE A 257 -11.11 3.62 -20.69
CA ILE A 257 -10.97 3.77 -22.14
C ILE A 257 -11.78 2.67 -22.84
N PRO A 258 -12.79 3.00 -23.66
CA PRO A 258 -13.50 1.99 -24.44
C PRO A 258 -12.54 1.27 -25.38
N VAL A 259 -12.51 -0.07 -25.36
CA VAL A 259 -11.59 -0.85 -26.21
C VAL A 259 -11.85 -0.63 -27.70
N SER A 260 -13.08 -0.28 -28.09
CA SER A 260 -13.43 0.09 -29.46
C SER A 260 -12.72 1.35 -29.97
N GLU A 261 -12.33 2.28 -29.09
CA GLU A 261 -11.70 3.56 -29.45
C GLU A 261 -10.17 3.45 -29.62
N ILE A 262 -9.61 2.27 -29.37
CA ILE A 262 -8.16 2.00 -29.39
C ILE A 262 -7.79 0.84 -30.32
N GLY A 263 -8.67 0.49 -31.27
CA GLY A 263 -8.40 -0.52 -32.31
C GLY A 263 -9.03 -1.89 -32.06
N GLY A 264 -9.86 -2.04 -31.02
CA GLY A 264 -10.55 -3.30 -30.72
C GLY A 264 -9.74 -4.23 -29.84
N ASP A 265 -10.28 -5.42 -29.59
CA ASP A 265 -9.79 -6.35 -28.56
C ASP A 265 -8.81 -7.41 -29.06
N GLN A 266 -8.60 -7.51 -30.38
CA GLN A 266 -7.68 -8.48 -31.00
C GLN A 266 -6.24 -7.97 -31.01
N GLN A 267 -5.74 -7.47 -29.88
CA GLN A 267 -4.38 -6.93 -29.75
C GLN A 267 -3.91 -6.87 -28.30
N VAL A 268 -2.60 -6.68 -28.13
CA VAL A 268 -1.98 -6.24 -26.87
C VAL A 268 -1.72 -4.74 -26.97
N VAL A 269 -1.98 -4.00 -25.89
CA VAL A 269 -1.69 -2.57 -25.78
C VAL A 269 -0.65 -2.34 -24.69
N GLY A 270 0.34 -1.49 -24.99
CA GLY A 270 1.31 -1.02 -24.01
C GLY A 270 0.86 0.29 -23.39
N VAL A 271 1.02 0.44 -22.08
CA VAL A 271 0.65 1.64 -21.32
C VAL A 271 1.87 2.16 -20.56
N TYR A 272 2.14 3.45 -20.66
CA TYR A 272 3.04 4.17 -19.77
C TYR A 272 2.50 5.58 -19.49
N ALA A 273 3.06 6.25 -18.50
CA ALA A 273 2.63 7.58 -18.11
C ALA A 273 3.81 8.53 -17.92
N THR A 274 3.54 9.83 -17.99
CA THR A 274 4.55 10.86 -17.77
C THR A 274 3.97 12.08 -17.08
N THR A 275 4.85 12.83 -16.44
CA THR A 275 4.61 14.22 -16.03
C THR A 275 5.59 15.13 -16.76
N SER A 276 5.11 16.31 -17.15
CA SER A 276 5.91 17.30 -17.88
C SER A 276 5.78 18.69 -17.28
N ARG A 277 6.87 19.47 -17.35
CA ARG A 277 6.88 20.91 -17.02
C ARG A 277 7.17 21.76 -18.25
N ARG A 278 6.86 23.05 -18.16
CA ARG A 278 7.31 24.02 -19.17
C ARG A 278 8.82 24.19 -19.13
N ALA A 279 9.45 24.30 -20.29
CA ALA A 279 10.92 24.37 -20.43
C ALA A 279 11.57 25.57 -19.72
N SER A 280 10.82 26.61 -19.37
CA SER A 280 11.36 27.80 -18.69
C SER A 280 10.39 28.31 -17.63
N ARG A 281 10.91 28.53 -16.41
CA ARG A 281 10.23 29.19 -15.31
C ARG A 281 11.00 30.43 -14.89
N VAL A 282 10.33 31.58 -14.90
CA VAL A 282 10.90 32.86 -14.47
C VAL A 282 10.23 33.25 -13.16
N LEU A 283 11.00 33.24 -12.07
CA LEU A 283 10.54 33.76 -10.78
C LEU A 283 10.45 35.28 -10.85
N THR A 284 9.36 35.84 -10.32
CA THR A 284 9.15 37.29 -10.30
C THR A 284 9.10 37.80 -8.85
N SER A 285 9.36 39.09 -8.64
CA SER A 285 9.27 39.71 -7.32
C SER A 285 7.88 40.29 -6.99
N THR A 286 6.97 40.32 -7.96
CA THR A 286 5.69 41.04 -7.84
C THR A 286 4.45 40.19 -8.18
N GLY A 287 4.62 38.92 -8.51
CA GLY A 287 3.53 38.01 -8.84
C GLY A 287 3.97 36.56 -8.96
N ASP A 288 3.06 35.71 -9.40
CA ASP A 288 3.35 34.29 -9.58
C ASP A 288 4.45 34.06 -10.62
N PRO A 289 5.20 32.95 -10.51
CA PRO A 289 6.17 32.55 -11.53
C PRO A 289 5.53 32.46 -12.92
N VAL A 290 6.28 32.88 -13.94
CA VAL A 290 5.85 32.78 -15.33
C VAL A 290 6.49 31.56 -15.98
N GLU A 291 5.66 30.65 -16.49
CA GLU A 291 6.09 29.42 -17.14
C GLU A 291 5.85 29.48 -18.66
N THR A 292 6.88 29.18 -19.47
CA THR A 292 6.85 29.31 -20.94
C THR A 292 7.64 28.22 -21.66
N GLY A 293 7.47 28.15 -22.98
CA GLY A 293 8.16 27.19 -23.83
C GLY A 293 7.42 25.86 -24.01
N PRO A 294 8.02 24.88 -24.72
CA PRO A 294 7.42 23.56 -24.89
C PRO A 294 7.33 22.79 -23.56
N TRP A 295 6.48 21.77 -23.54
CA TRP A 295 6.45 20.78 -22.46
C TRP A 295 7.68 19.88 -22.55
N VAL A 296 8.30 19.62 -21.41
CA VAL A 296 9.47 18.75 -21.24
C VAL A 296 9.12 17.69 -20.20
N GLN A 297 9.29 16.43 -20.58
CA GLN A 297 9.09 15.29 -19.69
C GLN A 297 10.10 15.33 -18.54
N VAL A 298 9.59 15.23 -17.31
CA VAL A 298 10.40 15.25 -16.08
C VAL A 298 10.17 14.03 -15.18
N GLY A 299 9.09 13.30 -15.39
CA GLY A 299 8.80 12.02 -14.74
C GLY A 299 8.19 11.04 -15.74
N ARG A 300 8.44 9.75 -15.52
CA ARG A 300 7.94 8.65 -16.35
C ARG A 300 7.64 7.46 -15.46
N GLN A 301 6.54 6.76 -15.73
CA GLN A 301 6.21 5.51 -15.06
C GLN A 301 5.69 4.47 -16.04
N GLY A 302 6.24 3.26 -15.96
CA GLY A 302 5.92 2.11 -16.81
C GLY A 302 5.56 0.89 -15.95
N ASN A 303 6.35 -0.18 -16.06
CA ASN A 303 6.24 -1.33 -15.17
C ASN A 303 6.63 -0.95 -13.73
N PRO A 304 6.00 -1.58 -12.72
CA PRO A 304 6.45 -1.46 -11.34
C PRO A 304 7.93 -1.90 -11.21
N LEU A 305 8.64 -1.27 -10.28
CA LEU A 305 10.01 -1.62 -9.87
C LEU A 305 11.11 -1.49 -10.93
N PHE A 306 10.82 -1.21 -12.20
CA PHE A 306 11.86 -1.13 -13.23
C PHE A 306 12.79 0.07 -12.99
N ALA A 307 12.21 1.27 -12.95
CA ALA A 307 12.96 2.48 -12.64
C ALA A 307 13.55 2.42 -11.22
N GLU A 308 12.76 1.99 -10.24
CA GLU A 308 13.14 1.91 -8.83
C GLU A 308 14.31 0.95 -8.57
N ALA A 309 14.15 -0.32 -8.96
CA ALA A 309 14.98 -1.43 -8.49
C ALA A 309 15.97 -1.98 -9.54
N MET A 310 15.79 -1.65 -10.83
CA MET A 310 16.68 -2.15 -11.89
C MET A 310 17.58 -1.06 -12.47
N ILE A 311 17.07 0.14 -12.71
CA ILE A 311 17.87 1.22 -13.31
C ILE A 311 18.84 1.82 -12.29
N GLY A 312 20.11 1.85 -12.67
CA GLY A 312 21.17 2.44 -11.84
C GLY A 312 21.04 3.96 -11.69
N ILE A 313 21.51 4.48 -10.55
CA ILE A 313 21.37 5.89 -10.16
C ILE A 313 21.83 6.88 -11.23
N LYS A 314 22.93 6.57 -11.93
CA LYS A 314 23.47 7.42 -13.01
C LYS A 314 22.47 7.69 -14.14
N ASP A 315 21.50 6.80 -14.35
CA ASP A 315 20.60 6.80 -15.51
C ASP A 315 19.13 7.04 -15.13
N LYS A 316 18.78 7.11 -13.83
CA LYS A 316 17.40 7.34 -13.36
C LYS A 316 16.80 8.65 -13.89
N ASP A 317 17.54 9.75 -13.86
CA ASP A 317 17.08 11.03 -14.45
C ASP A 317 16.99 10.97 -15.98
N LEU A 318 17.84 10.17 -16.64
CA LEU A 318 17.79 9.98 -18.10
C LEU A 318 16.55 9.18 -18.50
N TYR A 319 16.20 8.15 -17.75
CA TYR A 319 14.96 7.39 -17.90
C TYR A 319 13.75 8.33 -17.84
N ASN A 320 13.66 9.17 -16.82
CA ASN A 320 12.56 10.13 -16.65
C ASN A 320 12.43 11.15 -17.80
N ARG A 321 13.50 11.42 -18.55
CA ARG A 321 13.51 12.37 -19.67
C ARG A 321 13.31 11.73 -21.04
N THR A 322 13.36 10.41 -21.13
CA THR A 322 13.33 9.68 -22.40
C THR A 322 12.05 8.87 -22.55
N LYS A 323 11.73 8.52 -23.79
CA LYS A 323 10.54 7.72 -24.13
C LYS A 323 10.87 6.24 -24.21
N PRO A 324 9.87 5.35 -24.07
CA PRO A 324 10.07 3.90 -24.20
C PRO A 324 10.73 3.46 -25.52
N THR A 325 10.58 4.25 -26.60
CA THR A 325 11.29 4.08 -27.88
C THR A 325 12.81 4.05 -27.79
N GLN A 326 13.39 4.53 -26.68
CA GLN A 326 14.84 4.52 -26.46
C GLN A 326 15.30 3.41 -25.52
N ASP A 327 14.39 2.70 -24.86
CA ASP A 327 14.72 1.76 -23.79
C ASP A 327 15.59 0.59 -24.26
N ALA A 328 15.32 0.09 -25.48
CA ALA A 328 16.11 -0.98 -26.08
C ALA A 328 17.60 -0.60 -26.24
N ALA A 329 17.89 0.68 -26.47
CA ALA A 329 19.25 1.19 -26.64
C ALA A 329 19.88 1.62 -25.30
N LEU A 330 19.09 2.25 -24.43
CA LEU A 330 19.60 2.88 -23.21
C LEU A 330 19.52 1.99 -21.97
N PHE A 331 18.44 1.24 -21.79
CA PHE A 331 18.13 0.58 -20.51
C PHE A 331 18.02 -0.94 -20.60
N ARG A 332 18.10 -1.51 -21.80
CA ARG A 332 18.01 -2.96 -22.01
C ARG A 332 18.98 -3.75 -21.13
N GLN A 333 20.18 -3.24 -20.89
CA GLN A 333 21.17 -3.93 -20.08
C GLN A 333 20.67 -4.18 -18.65
N TYR A 334 19.95 -3.22 -18.05
CA TYR A 334 19.40 -3.35 -16.71
C TYR A 334 18.42 -4.53 -16.59
N ALA A 335 17.65 -4.82 -17.64
CA ALA A 335 16.78 -5.99 -17.68
C ALA A 335 17.53 -7.29 -17.99
N SER A 336 18.52 -7.26 -18.89
CA SER A 336 19.22 -8.49 -19.33
C SER A 336 20.31 -8.98 -18.39
N GLU A 337 20.90 -8.05 -17.62
CA GLU A 337 21.96 -8.27 -16.65
C GLU A 337 21.61 -7.56 -15.33
N PRO A 338 20.51 -7.98 -14.66
CA PRO A 338 19.99 -7.24 -13.52
C PRO A 338 20.94 -7.33 -12.32
N GLU A 339 21.45 -6.18 -11.88
CA GLU A 339 22.29 -6.07 -10.68
C GLU A 339 21.56 -6.64 -9.45
N LEU A 340 20.25 -6.42 -9.35
CA LEU A 340 19.42 -6.96 -8.28
C LEU A 340 19.51 -8.49 -8.16
N ALA A 341 19.57 -9.24 -9.27
CA ALA A 341 19.76 -10.69 -9.21
C ALA A 341 21.13 -11.07 -8.61
N ALA A 342 22.18 -10.31 -8.92
CA ALA A 342 23.51 -10.53 -8.36
C ALA A 342 23.54 -10.20 -6.85
N LEU A 343 22.87 -9.12 -6.44
CA LEU A 343 22.75 -8.73 -5.02
C LEU A 343 21.96 -9.76 -4.22
N ILE A 344 20.83 -10.26 -4.75
CA ILE A 344 20.06 -11.33 -4.11
C ILE A 344 20.92 -12.60 -3.95
N ASN A 345 21.66 -13.00 -4.99
CA ASN A 345 22.59 -14.13 -4.87
C ASN A 345 23.63 -13.91 -3.76
N ALA A 346 24.22 -12.72 -3.69
CA ALA A 346 25.26 -12.40 -2.73
C ALA A 346 24.73 -12.36 -1.28
N ILE A 347 23.59 -11.69 -1.06
CA ILE A 347 23.07 -11.36 0.27
C ILE A 347 22.12 -12.45 0.77
N VAL A 348 21.13 -12.84 -0.03
CA VAL A 348 20.08 -13.79 0.36
C VAL A 348 20.57 -15.23 0.20
N PHE A 349 21.17 -15.55 -0.96
CA PHE A 349 21.64 -16.91 -1.24
C PHE A 349 23.11 -17.16 -0.83
N SER A 350 23.69 -16.30 0.01
CA SER A 350 25.05 -16.49 0.56
C SER A 350 26.12 -16.74 -0.52
N GLY A 351 26.02 -16.03 -1.64
CA GLY A 351 26.91 -16.12 -2.80
C GLY A 351 26.61 -17.28 -3.77
N GLN A 352 25.58 -18.08 -3.54
CA GLN A 352 25.18 -19.13 -4.46
C GLN A 352 24.51 -18.52 -5.70
N ALA A 353 24.88 -19.02 -6.89
CA ALA A 353 24.33 -18.56 -8.17
C ALA A 353 22.94 -19.18 -8.43
N VAL A 354 21.94 -18.76 -7.64
CA VAL A 354 20.56 -19.27 -7.71
C VAL A 354 19.74 -18.49 -8.74
N ALA A 355 19.75 -17.17 -8.67
CA ALA A 355 19.10 -16.28 -9.61
C ALA A 355 19.98 -16.08 -10.85
N PRO A 356 19.48 -16.28 -12.09
CA PRO A 356 20.30 -16.05 -13.28
C PRO A 356 20.56 -14.55 -13.46
N THR A 357 21.84 -14.18 -13.58
CA THR A 357 22.31 -12.78 -13.60
C THR A 357 22.58 -12.24 -15.01
N THR A 358 22.53 -13.08 -16.05
CA THR A 358 22.85 -12.67 -17.42
C THR A 358 21.92 -13.34 -18.44
N GLY A 359 21.82 -12.71 -19.62
CA GLY A 359 21.04 -13.24 -20.75
C GLY A 359 19.54 -13.29 -20.50
N ARG A 360 19.01 -12.51 -19.55
CA ARG A 360 17.60 -12.52 -19.11
C ARG A 360 16.62 -11.99 -20.17
N THR A 361 16.45 -12.73 -21.27
CA THR A 361 15.54 -12.38 -22.37
C THR A 361 14.08 -12.38 -21.94
N ASP A 362 13.74 -13.15 -20.92
CA ASP A 362 12.45 -13.14 -20.23
C ASP A 362 12.17 -11.78 -19.56
N LEU A 363 13.09 -11.27 -18.74
CA LEU A 363 12.94 -9.95 -18.12
C LEU A 363 12.98 -8.81 -19.15
N VAL A 364 13.78 -8.96 -20.21
CA VAL A 364 13.77 -8.01 -21.33
C VAL A 364 12.39 -7.97 -21.99
N GLY A 365 11.72 -9.12 -22.18
CA GLY A 365 10.38 -9.15 -22.76
C GLY A 365 9.32 -8.46 -21.88
N ILE A 366 9.50 -8.50 -20.56
CA ILE A 366 8.64 -7.82 -19.59
C ILE A 366 8.91 -6.31 -19.62
N PHE A 367 10.16 -5.90 -19.42
CA PHE A 367 10.52 -4.51 -19.11
C PHE A 367 10.98 -3.66 -20.30
N ILE A 368 11.22 -4.21 -21.48
CA ILE A 368 11.76 -3.47 -22.63
C ILE A 368 10.88 -3.66 -23.88
N PRO A 369 10.28 -2.60 -24.45
CA PRO A 369 10.16 -1.26 -23.86
C PRO A 369 9.38 -1.29 -22.54
N ASP A 370 9.60 -0.30 -21.69
CA ASP A 370 9.00 -0.24 -20.36
C ASP A 370 7.56 0.25 -20.43
N LEU A 371 6.67 -0.71 -20.67
CA LEU A 371 5.23 -0.56 -20.80
C LEU A 371 4.54 -1.63 -19.98
N LEU A 372 3.44 -1.28 -19.30
CA LEU A 372 2.46 -2.28 -18.87
C LEU A 372 1.74 -2.80 -20.11
N LYS A 373 1.94 -4.08 -20.42
CA LYS A 373 1.35 -4.72 -21.61
C LYS A 373 0.06 -5.43 -21.21
N VAL A 374 -1.07 -4.98 -21.75
CA VAL A 374 -2.40 -5.56 -21.48
C VAL A 374 -2.93 -6.23 -22.74
N ASP A 375 -3.21 -7.51 -22.65
CA ASP A 375 -3.91 -8.26 -23.69
C ASP A 375 -5.40 -7.92 -23.66
N LEU A 376 -5.89 -7.26 -24.72
CA LEU A 376 -7.28 -6.82 -24.78
C LEU A 376 -8.25 -7.97 -25.13
N SER A 377 -7.74 -9.10 -25.61
CA SER A 377 -8.57 -10.22 -26.04
C SER A 377 -9.16 -11.01 -24.88
N THR A 378 -8.53 -10.94 -23.70
CA THR A 378 -8.98 -11.68 -22.53
C THR A 378 -10.34 -11.20 -22.01
N GLY A 379 -10.92 -11.99 -21.09
CA GLY A 379 -11.97 -11.50 -20.20
C GLY A 379 -11.49 -10.36 -19.28
N PRO A 380 -12.40 -9.74 -18.51
CA PRO A 380 -12.02 -8.73 -17.52
C PRO A 380 -11.08 -9.32 -16.48
N ALA A 381 -10.20 -8.49 -15.96
CA ALA A 381 -9.30 -8.85 -14.88
C ALA A 381 -10.09 -9.20 -13.60
N ARG A 382 -9.61 -10.20 -12.86
CA ARG A 382 -10.13 -10.54 -11.53
C ARG A 382 -9.58 -9.54 -10.52
N LEU A 383 -10.42 -8.81 -9.81
CA LEU A 383 -9.98 -7.71 -8.93
C LEU A 383 -10.01 -8.15 -7.47
N THR A 384 -9.36 -7.40 -6.59
CA THR A 384 -9.57 -7.53 -5.13
C THR A 384 -10.26 -6.27 -4.59
N GLY A 385 -10.70 -6.30 -3.34
CA GLY A 385 -11.40 -5.19 -2.69
C GLY A 385 -12.86 -5.49 -2.33
N GLY A 386 -13.58 -4.47 -1.85
CA GLY A 386 -14.97 -4.62 -1.43
C GLY A 386 -15.19 -5.57 -0.25
N GLY A 387 -14.15 -5.92 0.50
CA GLY A 387 -14.21 -6.77 1.70
C GLY A 387 -14.43 -8.27 1.45
N LEU A 388 -14.33 -8.75 0.20
CA LEU A 388 -14.56 -10.16 -0.14
C LEU A 388 -13.40 -10.72 -0.99
N PRO A 389 -12.87 -11.91 -0.67
CA PRO A 389 -11.92 -12.60 -1.55
C PRO A 389 -12.63 -12.97 -2.87
N ASP A 390 -12.00 -12.68 -4.01
CA ASP A 390 -12.53 -13.05 -5.31
C ASP A 390 -12.01 -14.41 -5.75
N GLU A 391 -12.93 -15.26 -6.20
CA GLU A 391 -12.62 -16.58 -6.73
C GLU A 391 -11.65 -16.47 -7.92
N GLY A 392 -10.51 -17.14 -7.80
CA GLY A 392 -9.47 -17.18 -8.83
C GLY A 392 -8.61 -15.92 -8.95
N HIS A 393 -8.85 -14.87 -8.17
CA HIS A 393 -7.87 -13.78 -8.03
C HIS A 393 -6.70 -14.25 -7.16
N SER A 394 -5.48 -13.92 -7.57
CA SER A 394 -4.30 -14.04 -6.72
C SER A 394 -3.49 -12.76 -6.75
N ARG A 395 -3.07 -12.28 -5.57
CA ARG A 395 -2.09 -11.18 -5.47
C ARG A 395 -0.76 -11.51 -6.13
N LEU A 396 -0.43 -12.81 -6.23
CA LEU A 396 0.78 -13.33 -6.89
C LEU A 396 0.57 -13.58 -8.39
N SER A 397 -0.57 -13.16 -8.95
CA SER A 397 -0.90 -13.33 -10.36
C SER A 397 -0.71 -14.80 -10.81
N VAL A 398 -0.05 -15.03 -11.94
CA VAL A 398 0.18 -16.37 -12.51
C VAL A 398 0.93 -17.31 -11.56
N PHE A 399 1.78 -16.79 -10.67
CA PHE A 399 2.51 -17.63 -9.71
C PHE A 399 1.60 -18.17 -8.60
N GLY A 400 0.49 -17.49 -8.32
CA GLY A 400 -0.58 -17.98 -7.45
C GLY A 400 -1.72 -18.68 -8.20
N GLY A 401 -1.53 -19.01 -9.49
CA GLY A 401 -2.52 -19.71 -10.32
C GLY A 401 -3.57 -18.82 -10.98
N ASP A 402 -3.47 -17.50 -10.86
CA ASP A 402 -4.38 -16.56 -11.51
C ASP A 402 -3.99 -16.34 -12.97
N ALA A 403 -4.73 -17.02 -13.86
CA ALA A 403 -4.46 -17.01 -15.28
C ALA A 403 -5.72 -16.75 -16.13
N LEU A 404 -5.53 -16.09 -17.27
CA LEU A 404 -6.58 -15.73 -18.23
C LEU A 404 -6.33 -16.38 -19.58
N THR A 405 -7.41 -16.60 -20.33
CA THR A 405 -7.35 -17.08 -21.71
C THR A 405 -7.18 -15.89 -22.66
N SER A 406 -6.12 -15.92 -23.44
CA SER A 406 -5.80 -15.01 -24.53
C SER A 406 -6.21 -15.63 -25.87
N GLU A 407 -6.69 -14.79 -26.79
CA GLU A 407 -6.98 -15.17 -28.18
C GLU A 407 -5.85 -14.76 -29.14
N VAL A 408 -4.89 -13.94 -28.67
CA VAL A 408 -3.85 -13.32 -29.53
C VAL A 408 -2.42 -13.68 -29.12
N GLN A 409 -2.23 -14.28 -27.95
CA GLN A 409 -0.93 -14.74 -27.47
C GLN A 409 -0.87 -16.27 -27.41
N ALA A 410 0.31 -16.82 -27.71
CA ALA A 410 0.54 -18.27 -27.64
C ALA A 410 0.44 -18.83 -26.20
N GLY A 411 0.57 -17.98 -25.19
CA GLY A 411 0.53 -18.31 -23.77
C GLY A 411 1.92 -18.44 -23.14
N LEU A 412 1.95 -18.64 -21.82
CA LEU A 412 3.16 -18.80 -21.03
C LEU A 412 3.68 -20.25 -21.11
N PRO A 413 5.00 -20.48 -21.23
CA PRO A 413 5.55 -21.84 -21.21
C PRO A 413 5.16 -22.58 -19.93
N GLY A 414 4.87 -23.88 -20.01
CA GLY A 414 4.42 -24.67 -18.86
C GLY A 414 2.96 -24.46 -18.44
N PHE A 415 2.22 -23.53 -19.06
CA PHE A 415 0.78 -23.34 -18.87
C PHE A 415 0.00 -23.86 -20.09
N PRO A 416 -1.34 -24.08 -19.97
CA PRO A 416 -2.16 -24.44 -21.12
C PRO A 416 -2.01 -23.41 -22.25
N ALA A 417 -1.99 -23.87 -23.51
CA ALA A 417 -1.84 -23.00 -24.67
C ALA A 417 -2.89 -21.88 -24.66
N GLY A 418 -2.46 -20.66 -25.01
CA GLY A 418 -3.30 -19.46 -24.94
C GLY A 418 -3.56 -18.94 -23.54
N THR A 419 -2.87 -19.43 -22.50
CA THR A 419 -3.03 -18.93 -21.13
C THR A 419 -1.94 -17.92 -20.77
N ILE A 420 -2.35 -16.75 -20.27
CA ILE A 420 -1.46 -15.68 -19.80
C ILE A 420 -1.77 -15.31 -18.34
N ALA A 421 -0.97 -14.43 -17.75
CA ALA A 421 -1.17 -13.96 -16.39
C ALA A 421 -2.49 -13.19 -16.21
N GLY A 422 -3.15 -13.34 -15.05
CA GLY A 422 -4.37 -12.63 -14.72
C GLY A 422 -4.17 -11.20 -14.18
N GLY A 423 -3.00 -10.94 -13.60
CA GLY A 423 -2.48 -9.61 -13.26
C GLY A 423 -1.10 -9.42 -13.89
N TRP A 424 -0.19 -8.74 -13.19
CA TRP A 424 1.18 -8.53 -13.69
C TRP A 424 1.87 -9.87 -14.09
N PRO A 425 2.56 -9.95 -15.25
CA PRO A 425 2.90 -8.87 -16.18
C PRO A 425 1.86 -8.57 -17.29
N ASN A 426 0.65 -9.17 -17.26
CA ASN A 426 -0.45 -8.78 -18.13
C ASN A 426 -1.16 -7.55 -17.55
N GLY A 427 -0.51 -6.39 -17.68
CA GLY A 427 -0.91 -5.16 -17.00
C GLY A 427 -0.50 -5.16 -15.52
N ARG A 428 -1.22 -4.39 -14.71
CA ARG A 428 -1.12 -4.37 -13.25
C ARG A 428 -2.45 -3.93 -12.66
N ARG A 429 -2.96 -4.69 -11.69
CA ARG A 429 -4.21 -4.39 -10.97
C ARG A 429 -3.91 -3.84 -9.58
N TYR A 430 -4.87 -3.15 -8.99
CA TYR A 430 -4.82 -2.88 -7.55
C TYR A 430 -4.81 -4.21 -6.79
N GLY A 431 -3.93 -4.33 -5.80
CA GLY A 431 -3.74 -5.54 -5.00
C GLY A 431 -2.76 -6.58 -5.56
N ASP A 432 -2.24 -6.41 -6.79
CA ASP A 432 -1.11 -7.24 -7.25
C ASP A 432 0.12 -6.94 -6.37
N ASP A 433 0.70 -7.99 -5.78
CA ASP A 433 1.90 -7.91 -4.94
C ASP A 433 3.15 -7.84 -5.83
N VAL A 434 3.41 -6.65 -6.35
CA VAL A 434 4.44 -6.48 -7.38
C VAL A 434 5.85 -6.77 -6.86
N ILE A 435 6.10 -6.66 -5.55
CA ILE A 435 7.38 -7.02 -4.94
C ILE A 435 7.57 -8.53 -5.02
N ASP A 436 6.66 -9.31 -4.45
CA ASP A 436 6.75 -10.77 -4.47
C ASP A 436 6.75 -11.32 -5.90
N ILE A 437 5.89 -10.78 -6.78
CA ILE A 437 5.78 -11.23 -8.17
C ILE A 437 7.07 -10.91 -8.95
N ALA A 438 7.58 -9.68 -8.88
CA ALA A 438 8.77 -9.29 -9.65
C ALA A 438 10.02 -9.99 -9.13
N VAL A 439 10.16 -10.14 -7.80
CA VAL A 439 11.29 -10.88 -7.23
C VAL A 439 11.20 -12.36 -7.62
N THR A 440 10.02 -12.97 -7.56
CA THR A 440 9.79 -14.34 -8.08
C THR A 440 10.27 -14.46 -9.52
N ALA A 441 9.92 -13.51 -10.40
CA ALA A 441 10.41 -13.50 -11.78
C ALA A 441 11.94 -13.35 -11.86
N ILE A 442 12.56 -12.50 -11.04
CA ILE A 442 14.01 -12.27 -11.03
C ILE A 442 14.79 -13.50 -10.54
N ILE A 443 14.32 -14.21 -9.52
CA ILE A 443 15.04 -15.39 -8.99
C ILE A 443 14.77 -16.67 -9.78
N SER A 444 13.71 -16.67 -10.59
CA SER A 444 13.33 -17.76 -11.50
C SER A 444 14.09 -17.72 -12.83
N ASP A 445 13.98 -18.80 -13.61
CA ASP A 445 14.35 -18.80 -15.03
C ASP A 445 13.11 -19.08 -15.88
N LEU A 446 12.53 -18.02 -16.45
CA LEU A 446 11.30 -18.10 -17.22
C LEU A 446 11.54 -18.47 -18.70
N ARG A 447 12.77 -18.89 -19.05
CA ARG A 447 13.17 -19.27 -20.42
C ARG A 447 13.23 -20.79 -20.62
N THR A 448 13.14 -21.57 -19.56
CA THR A 448 13.20 -23.04 -19.62
C THR A 448 11.83 -23.65 -19.93
N ASP A 449 11.79 -24.87 -20.46
CA ASP A 449 10.55 -25.64 -20.61
C ASP A 449 10.74 -27.02 -19.94
N PRO A 450 10.05 -27.30 -18.81
CA PRO A 450 9.15 -26.40 -18.07
C PRO A 450 9.89 -25.22 -17.43
N LEU A 451 9.14 -24.16 -17.05
CA LEU A 451 9.70 -23.00 -16.36
C LEU A 451 10.37 -23.40 -15.05
N THR A 452 11.50 -22.77 -14.72
CA THR A 452 12.13 -22.93 -13.40
C THR A 452 11.60 -21.84 -12.49
N ILE A 453 10.54 -22.13 -11.74
CA ILE A 453 9.91 -21.18 -10.82
C ILE A 453 10.50 -21.33 -9.41
N ARG A 454 10.92 -20.20 -8.84
CA ARG A 454 11.29 -20.08 -7.43
C ARG A 454 10.36 -19.04 -6.80
N SER A 455 9.44 -19.51 -5.97
CA SER A 455 8.49 -18.62 -5.28
C SER A 455 9.24 -17.74 -4.29
N ALA A 456 8.98 -16.44 -4.36
CA ALA A 456 9.35 -15.45 -3.36
C ALA A 456 8.06 -14.87 -2.76
N ASP A 457 7.27 -15.72 -2.12
CA ASP A 457 6.06 -15.33 -1.41
C ASP A 457 6.41 -14.90 0.02
N GLY A 458 5.95 -13.71 0.43
CA GLY A 458 6.20 -13.13 1.74
C GLY A 458 7.63 -12.63 1.90
N ILE A 459 8.25 -12.14 0.82
CA ILE A 459 9.65 -11.71 0.87
C ILE A 459 9.83 -10.51 1.78
N ASP A 460 8.92 -9.55 1.69
CA ASP A 460 8.89 -8.34 2.50
C ASP A 460 7.91 -8.44 3.68
N ASN A 461 7.37 -9.65 3.89
CA ASN A 461 6.37 -9.99 4.90
C ASN A 461 5.09 -9.13 4.78
N MET A 462 4.80 -8.59 3.60
CA MET A 462 3.56 -7.87 3.29
C MET A 462 2.78 -8.68 2.26
N SER A 463 1.47 -8.77 2.44
CA SER A 463 0.60 -9.55 1.54
C SER A 463 -0.73 -8.86 1.27
N PHE A 464 -0.90 -7.65 1.78
CA PHE A 464 -2.12 -6.86 1.68
C PHE A 464 -1.79 -5.39 1.86
N ASN A 465 -2.69 -4.59 1.30
CA ASN A 465 -2.76 -3.14 1.49
C ASN A 465 -3.48 -2.80 2.79
N ASP A 466 -3.13 -1.69 3.43
CA ASP A 466 -3.77 -1.26 4.69
C ASP A 466 -5.21 -0.73 4.49
N ALA A 467 -5.61 -0.41 3.26
CA ALA A 467 -6.97 -0.06 2.89
C ALA A 467 -7.61 -1.02 1.88
N VAL A 468 -8.93 -1.18 2.00
CA VAL A 468 -9.75 -1.99 1.08
C VAL A 468 -10.01 -1.22 -0.22
N TYR A 469 -9.58 -1.77 -1.35
CA TYR A 469 -9.84 -1.23 -2.68
C TYR A 469 -11.32 -1.22 -3.08
N ASN A 470 -11.67 -0.36 -4.05
CA ASN A 470 -12.95 -0.44 -4.73
C ASN A 470 -12.91 -1.49 -5.85
N LYS A 471 -13.94 -2.31 -6.00
CA LYS A 471 -14.14 -3.16 -7.20
C LYS A 471 -14.89 -2.44 -8.32
N THR A 472 -15.19 -1.16 -8.12
CA THR A 472 -15.78 -0.26 -9.09
C THR A 472 -14.86 0.93 -9.32
N PHE A 473 -14.94 1.53 -10.51
CA PHE A 473 -14.25 2.78 -10.84
C PHE A 473 -14.39 3.83 -9.72
N PRO A 474 -13.29 4.46 -9.24
CA PRO A 474 -11.93 4.48 -9.82
C PRO A 474 -10.96 3.41 -9.29
N TYR A 475 -11.45 2.37 -8.60
CA TYR A 475 -10.71 1.19 -8.11
C TYR A 475 -9.74 1.42 -6.93
N ALA A 476 -9.00 2.53 -6.89
CA ALA A 476 -8.19 2.91 -5.72
C ALA A 476 -9.04 2.99 -4.43
N ALA A 477 -8.47 2.80 -3.25
CA ALA A 477 -9.24 2.89 -2.00
C ALA A 477 -9.62 4.34 -1.66
N THR A 478 -10.50 4.52 -0.68
CA THR A 478 -10.88 5.84 -0.15
C THR A 478 -9.68 6.49 0.54
N PRO A 479 -9.39 7.79 0.34
CA PRO A 479 -8.27 8.44 1.01
C PRO A 479 -8.40 8.40 2.53
N HIS A 480 -7.30 8.18 3.23
CA HIS A 480 -7.22 8.23 4.69
C HIS A 480 -7.72 9.56 5.25
N SER A 481 -8.30 9.48 6.44
CA SER A 481 -8.86 10.62 7.17
C SER A 481 -7.75 11.50 7.73
N GLY A 482 -7.72 12.79 7.40
CA GLY A 482 -6.80 13.74 8.02
C GLY A 482 -7.03 14.02 9.51
N ARG A 483 -7.96 13.31 10.16
CA ARG A 483 -8.19 13.41 11.61
C ARG A 483 -7.83 12.14 12.35
N ASN A 484 -8.36 11.00 11.89
CA ASN A 484 -8.17 9.71 12.54
C ASN A 484 -7.70 8.69 11.50
N TYR A 485 -6.38 8.58 11.41
CA TYR A 485 -5.61 7.66 10.57
C TYR A 485 -4.38 7.22 11.36
N ILE A 486 -3.71 6.17 10.88
CA ILE A 486 -2.52 5.62 11.51
C ILE A 486 -1.55 5.24 10.40
N HIS A 487 -0.29 5.65 10.54
CA HIS A 487 0.77 5.13 9.70
C HIS A 487 1.18 3.77 10.19
N ASN A 488 1.04 2.77 9.33
CA ASN A 488 1.33 1.37 9.62
C ASN A 488 0.52 0.86 10.79
N GLY A 489 -0.29 -0.18 10.56
CA GLY A 489 -1.03 -0.86 11.61
C GLY A 489 -0.13 -1.59 12.61
N GLY A 490 0.72 -0.88 13.35
CA GLY A 490 1.02 -1.24 14.73
C GLY A 490 -0.28 -1.07 15.51
N GLU A 491 -1.17 -2.05 15.36
CA GLU A 491 -2.44 -2.21 16.04
C GLU A 491 -3.07 -0.92 16.59
N ALA A 492 -3.98 -0.31 15.81
CA ALA A 492 -5.21 0.19 16.43
C ALA A 492 -6.43 -0.58 15.93
N VAL A 493 -6.29 -1.89 15.89
CA VAL A 493 -7.26 -2.67 16.63
C VAL A 493 -6.56 -2.89 17.95
N SER A 494 -7.01 -2.31 19.06
CA SER A 494 -6.94 -3.14 20.25
C SER A 494 -8.08 -4.14 20.04
N PRO A 495 -7.85 -5.39 19.56
CA PRO A 495 -8.51 -6.43 20.31
C PRO A 495 -7.99 -6.22 21.73
N LEU A 496 -8.83 -6.36 22.73
CA LEU A 496 -8.36 -6.23 24.09
C LEU A 496 -7.20 -7.23 24.31
N PHE A 497 -5.94 -6.81 24.18
CA PHE A 497 -4.79 -7.71 24.31
C PHE A 497 -4.79 -8.28 25.73
N ASN A 498 -5.07 -7.37 26.67
CA ASN A 498 -5.59 -7.67 27.99
C ASN A 498 -6.29 -6.45 28.59
N LEU A 499 -7.24 -6.71 29.49
CA LEU A 499 -7.76 -5.74 30.45
C LEU A 499 -7.45 -6.26 31.83
N SER A 500 -6.88 -5.43 32.70
CA SER A 500 -6.56 -5.83 34.07
C SER A 500 -6.97 -4.71 35.02
N ILE A 501 -7.88 -5.02 35.93
CA ILE A 501 -8.37 -4.06 36.93
C ILE A 501 -8.19 -4.67 38.31
N ARG A 502 -7.41 -4.00 39.16
CA ARG A 502 -7.30 -4.32 40.59
C ARG A 502 -8.13 -3.34 41.39
N GLY A 503 -9.05 -3.83 42.20
CA GLY A 503 -9.92 -2.97 42.98
C GLY A 503 -10.52 -3.68 44.18
N ALA A 504 -11.13 -2.88 45.06
CA ALA A 504 -11.88 -3.39 46.18
C ALA A 504 -13.16 -4.07 45.65
N VAL A 505 -13.36 -5.32 46.08
CA VAL A 505 -14.57 -6.11 45.90
C VAL A 505 -15.31 -6.09 47.24
N GLY A 506 -16.55 -5.61 47.22
CA GLY A 506 -17.42 -5.45 48.37
C GLY A 506 -18.79 -6.09 48.18
N ASN A 507 -19.64 -5.96 49.20
CA ASN A 507 -21.00 -6.51 49.19
C ASN A 507 -21.99 -5.69 48.36
N GLY A 508 -23.04 -6.35 47.85
CA GLY A 508 -24.16 -5.69 47.17
C GLY A 508 -23.75 -5.11 45.82
N TYR A 509 -23.88 -3.78 45.65
CA TYR A 509 -23.52 -3.08 44.40
C TYR A 509 -22.02 -2.77 44.27
N SER A 510 -21.19 -3.22 45.22
CA SER A 510 -19.75 -2.94 45.27
C SER A 510 -18.90 -4.06 44.63
N SER A 511 -19.43 -4.74 43.62
CA SER A 511 -18.64 -5.65 42.76
C SER A 511 -17.57 -4.88 42.01
N LEU A 512 -16.44 -5.53 41.71
CA LEU A 512 -15.51 -4.96 40.73
C LEU A 512 -16.06 -5.25 39.34
N ILE A 513 -16.48 -4.20 38.64
CA ILE A 513 -17.13 -4.30 37.32
C ILE A 513 -16.21 -3.77 36.25
N SER A 514 -16.12 -4.49 35.13
CA SER A 514 -15.42 -4.06 33.94
C SER A 514 -16.27 -4.27 32.69
N GLY A 515 -16.08 -3.43 31.67
CA GLY A 515 -16.75 -3.57 30.39
C GLY A 515 -15.73 -3.74 29.27
N PHE A 516 -16.05 -4.59 28.28
CA PHE A 516 -15.24 -4.73 27.07
C PHE A 516 -16.12 -4.88 25.83
N ILE A 517 -15.59 -4.55 24.66
CA ILE A 517 -16.30 -4.62 23.38
C ILE A 517 -15.50 -5.48 22.41
N ILE A 518 -16.14 -6.53 21.89
CA ILE A 518 -15.60 -7.31 20.77
C ILE A 518 -16.06 -6.64 19.48
N ARG A 519 -15.11 -6.21 18.65
CA ARG A 519 -15.34 -5.61 17.33
C ARG A 519 -15.03 -6.65 16.24
N GLY A 520 -15.59 -6.46 15.05
CA GLY A 520 -15.46 -7.40 13.92
C GLY A 520 -16.78 -8.11 13.62
N THR A 521 -16.74 -9.09 12.72
CA THR A 521 -17.91 -9.90 12.30
C THR A 521 -17.85 -11.34 12.79
N GLU A 522 -16.67 -11.82 13.18
CA GLU A 522 -16.47 -13.18 13.63
C GLU A 522 -16.48 -13.30 15.15
N PRO A 523 -16.89 -14.46 15.70
CA PRO A 523 -16.75 -14.74 17.13
C PRO A 523 -15.28 -14.78 17.54
N VAL A 524 -15.00 -14.35 18.76
CA VAL A 524 -13.65 -14.30 19.33
C VAL A 524 -13.61 -15.07 20.64
N THR A 525 -12.56 -15.84 20.88
CA THR A 525 -12.34 -16.57 22.13
C THR A 525 -11.57 -15.69 23.12
N VAL A 526 -12.08 -15.61 24.35
CA VAL A 526 -11.46 -14.84 25.43
C VAL A 526 -11.34 -15.68 26.70
N LEU A 527 -10.31 -15.40 27.50
CA LEU A 527 -10.17 -15.87 28.87
C LEU A 527 -10.53 -14.72 29.81
N VAL A 528 -11.54 -14.93 30.66
CA VAL A 528 -11.83 -14.02 31.78
C VAL A 528 -11.34 -14.68 33.07
N ARG A 529 -10.62 -13.94 33.91
CA ARG A 529 -10.00 -14.47 35.14
C ARG A 529 -10.18 -13.53 36.32
N GLY A 530 -10.45 -14.09 37.49
CA GLY A 530 -10.53 -13.38 38.77
C GLY A 530 -9.48 -13.91 39.73
N LEU A 531 -8.54 -13.07 40.13
CA LEU A 531 -7.50 -13.41 41.11
C LEU A 531 -7.76 -12.74 42.45
N GLY A 532 -7.44 -13.49 43.50
CA GLY A 532 -7.57 -13.09 44.89
C GLY A 532 -6.34 -13.54 45.65
N PRO A 533 -6.26 -14.81 46.08
CA PRO A 533 -5.08 -15.38 46.75
C PRO A 533 -3.75 -15.15 46.03
N THR A 534 -3.73 -15.17 44.68
CA THR A 534 -2.51 -14.86 43.91
C THR A 534 -1.93 -13.48 44.25
N LEU A 535 -2.76 -12.50 44.62
CA LEU A 535 -2.30 -11.14 44.94
C LEU A 535 -1.46 -11.07 46.21
N GLU A 536 -1.58 -12.03 47.12
CA GLU A 536 -0.74 -12.10 48.32
C GLU A 536 0.74 -12.33 47.96
N THR A 537 1.01 -13.02 46.85
CA THR A 537 2.39 -13.22 46.33
C THR A 537 3.04 -11.93 45.84
N PHE A 538 2.25 -10.87 45.68
CA PHE A 538 2.67 -9.52 45.30
C PHE A 538 2.55 -8.53 46.46
N ASP A 539 2.51 -9.02 47.71
CA ASP A 539 2.40 -8.23 48.94
C ASP A 539 1.13 -7.33 48.99
N VAL A 540 0.04 -7.75 48.34
CA VAL A 540 -1.26 -7.06 48.44
C VAL A 540 -1.98 -7.51 49.70
N GLU A 541 -2.02 -6.64 50.71
CA GLU A 541 -2.78 -6.90 51.94
C GLU A 541 -4.29 -6.89 51.67
N GLY A 542 -5.02 -7.81 52.32
CA GLY A 542 -6.49 -7.88 52.25
C GLY A 542 -7.01 -8.42 50.91
N ALA A 543 -6.28 -9.32 50.26
CA ALA A 543 -6.71 -10.00 49.04
C ALA A 543 -8.04 -10.72 49.22
N LEU A 544 -8.85 -10.76 48.15
CA LEU A 544 -10.12 -11.46 48.14
C LEU A 544 -9.89 -12.97 48.28
N GLY A 545 -10.48 -13.61 49.29
CA GLY A 545 -10.17 -15.01 49.60
C GLY A 545 -10.65 -16.02 48.57
N ASP A 546 -11.79 -15.76 47.92
CA ASP A 546 -12.46 -16.69 47.01
C ASP A 546 -13.19 -15.92 45.89
N PRO A 547 -12.51 -15.61 44.78
CA PRO A 547 -13.07 -14.82 43.68
C PRO A 547 -14.05 -15.63 42.81
N VAL A 548 -15.16 -15.01 42.42
CA VAL A 548 -16.10 -15.51 41.40
C VAL A 548 -16.28 -14.50 40.27
N ILE A 549 -16.13 -14.96 39.04
CA ILE A 549 -16.35 -14.15 37.83
C ILE A 549 -17.70 -14.45 37.18
N GLN A 550 -18.29 -13.42 36.60
CA GLN A 550 -19.47 -13.53 35.73
C GLN A 550 -19.26 -12.67 34.49
N VAL A 551 -19.71 -13.16 33.34
CA VAL A 551 -19.71 -12.46 32.06
C VAL A 551 -21.16 -12.26 31.61
N TRP A 552 -21.53 -11.04 31.23
CA TRP A 552 -22.89 -10.64 30.88
C TRP A 552 -22.95 -9.96 29.50
N LYS A 553 -24.04 -10.21 28.78
CA LYS A 553 -24.41 -9.52 27.53
C LYS A 553 -25.90 -9.19 27.58
N ASP A 554 -26.27 -7.93 27.32
CA ASP A 554 -27.66 -7.48 27.23
C ASP A 554 -28.55 -7.94 28.42
N GLY A 555 -27.99 -7.92 29.62
CA GLY A 555 -28.68 -8.33 30.86
C GLY A 555 -28.79 -9.85 31.08
N SER A 556 -28.21 -10.67 30.21
CA SER A 556 -28.13 -12.13 30.36
C SER A 556 -26.72 -12.59 30.68
N MET A 557 -26.57 -13.52 31.63
CA MET A 557 -25.27 -14.09 31.98
C MET A 557 -24.87 -15.13 30.93
N VAL A 558 -23.69 -14.98 30.36
CA VAL A 558 -23.17 -15.83 29.28
C VAL A 558 -22.11 -16.81 29.77
N ALA A 559 -21.39 -16.50 30.85
CA ALA A 559 -20.42 -17.39 31.49
C ALA A 559 -20.24 -17.04 32.98
N MET A 560 -19.85 -18.03 33.79
CA MET A 560 -19.55 -17.86 35.21
C MET A 560 -18.56 -18.94 35.67
N ASN A 561 -17.65 -18.61 36.58
CA ASN A 561 -16.74 -19.55 37.22
C ASN A 561 -16.22 -19.01 38.57
N ASP A 562 -16.03 -19.87 39.56
CA ASP A 562 -15.40 -19.61 40.85
C ASP A 562 -14.21 -20.56 41.14
N SER A 563 -13.95 -21.54 40.27
CA SER A 563 -12.84 -22.46 40.38
C SER A 563 -12.38 -22.91 39.00
N TRP A 564 -11.27 -22.34 38.55
CA TRP A 564 -10.77 -22.44 37.17
C TRP A 564 -10.44 -23.88 36.75
N GLY A 565 -10.06 -24.71 37.73
CA GLY A 565 -9.58 -26.06 37.50
C GLY A 565 -10.68 -27.12 37.31
N GLU A 566 -11.96 -26.79 37.41
CA GLU A 566 -13.04 -27.79 37.44
C GLU A 566 -13.58 -28.19 36.06
N THR A 567 -13.68 -27.25 35.13
CA THR A 567 -14.40 -27.45 33.84
C THR A 567 -13.52 -27.33 32.60
N GLN A 568 -12.52 -26.44 32.60
CA GLN A 568 -11.70 -26.11 31.42
C GLN A 568 -10.19 -26.16 31.72
N ARG A 569 -9.76 -27.06 32.61
CA ARG A 569 -8.40 -27.07 33.15
C ARG A 569 -7.31 -27.12 32.08
N ALA A 570 -7.41 -28.04 31.12
CA ALA A 570 -6.40 -28.20 30.08
C ALA A 570 -6.32 -26.95 29.19
N ASP A 571 -7.47 -26.50 28.67
CA ASP A 571 -7.55 -25.32 27.81
C ASP A 571 -7.03 -24.06 28.51
N ILE A 572 -7.38 -23.86 29.78
CA ILE A 572 -6.89 -22.72 30.59
C ILE A 572 -5.38 -22.82 30.84
N GLN A 573 -4.83 -24.02 31.06
CA GLN A 573 -3.39 -24.21 31.20
C GLN A 573 -2.64 -23.91 29.89
N ASP A 574 -3.21 -24.32 28.76
CA ASP A 574 -2.61 -24.12 27.43
C ASP A 574 -2.51 -22.63 27.06
N THR A 575 -3.37 -21.77 27.62
CA THR A 575 -3.24 -20.30 27.45
C THR A 575 -2.00 -19.69 28.13
N GLY A 576 -1.37 -20.39 29.08
CA GLY A 576 -0.30 -19.84 29.91
C GLY A 576 -0.77 -18.90 31.04
N TYR A 577 -2.08 -18.66 31.18
CA TYR A 577 -2.66 -17.72 32.17
C TYR A 577 -3.47 -18.41 33.28
N ALA A 578 -3.28 -19.71 33.51
CA ALA A 578 -3.91 -20.42 34.61
C ALA A 578 -3.65 -19.74 35.98
N PRO A 579 -4.69 -19.50 36.82
CA PRO A 579 -4.49 -19.06 38.19
C PRO A 579 -3.61 -20.02 39.00
N ALA A 580 -2.86 -19.48 39.97
CA ALA A 580 -1.96 -20.29 40.79
C ALA A 580 -2.70 -21.08 41.88
N TYR A 581 -3.87 -20.59 42.32
CA TYR A 581 -4.67 -21.20 43.38
C TYR A 581 -5.93 -21.84 42.80
N ALA A 582 -6.33 -23.00 43.35
CA ALA A 582 -7.42 -23.80 42.78
C ALA A 582 -8.80 -23.15 42.95
N ASN A 583 -8.96 -22.33 43.99
CA ASN A 583 -10.17 -21.57 44.29
C ASN A 583 -10.19 -20.18 43.65
N GLU A 584 -9.37 -19.94 42.63
CA GLU A 584 -9.46 -18.74 41.80
C GLU A 584 -10.30 -19.01 40.56
N ALA A 585 -10.91 -17.95 40.02
CA ALA A 585 -11.86 -18.07 38.92
C ALA A 585 -11.19 -17.87 37.56
N ALA A 586 -11.50 -18.72 36.59
CA ALA A 586 -11.20 -18.45 35.19
C ALA A 586 -12.16 -19.20 34.24
N VAL A 587 -12.52 -18.58 33.11
CA VAL A 587 -13.39 -19.17 32.10
C VAL A 587 -12.93 -18.77 30.71
N ILE A 588 -12.82 -19.75 29.81
CA ILE A 588 -12.62 -19.51 28.38
C ILE A 588 -13.97 -19.54 27.70
N VAL A 589 -14.29 -18.49 26.93
CA VAL A 589 -15.58 -18.39 26.25
C VAL A 589 -15.43 -17.74 24.88
N THR A 590 -16.04 -18.34 23.86
CA THR A 590 -16.15 -17.76 22.52
C THR A 590 -17.38 -16.87 22.45
N LEU A 591 -17.16 -15.59 22.13
CA LEU A 591 -18.14 -14.54 22.21
C LEU A 591 -18.33 -13.87 20.84
N GLN A 592 -19.59 -13.65 20.47
CA GLN A 592 -19.93 -12.89 19.26
C GLN A 592 -19.52 -11.41 19.40
N PRO A 593 -19.31 -10.67 18.31
CA PRO A 593 -19.15 -9.22 18.37
C PRO A 593 -20.25 -8.53 19.19
N GLY A 594 -19.88 -7.51 19.96
CA GLY A 594 -20.78 -6.79 20.87
C GLY A 594 -20.12 -6.36 22.18
N ALA A 595 -20.89 -5.63 23.00
CA ALA A 595 -20.47 -5.18 24.32
C ALA A 595 -20.78 -6.23 25.40
N TYR A 596 -19.84 -6.42 26.32
CA TYR A 596 -19.91 -7.36 27.44
C TYR A 596 -19.54 -6.66 28.75
N THR A 597 -20.08 -7.17 29.85
CA THR A 597 -19.75 -6.72 31.21
C THR A 597 -19.25 -7.90 32.02
N THR A 598 -18.12 -7.74 32.70
CA THR A 598 -17.57 -8.70 33.63
C THR A 598 -17.69 -8.20 35.05
N LEU A 599 -18.03 -9.10 35.96
CA LEU A 599 -18.13 -8.84 37.38
C LEU A 599 -17.20 -9.78 38.12
N LEU A 600 -16.45 -9.23 39.07
CA LEU A 600 -15.70 -9.98 40.08
C LEU A 600 -16.31 -9.73 41.46
N ASN A 601 -16.68 -10.83 42.12
CA ASN A 601 -17.27 -10.87 43.46
C ASN A 601 -16.51 -11.85 44.35
N GLY A 602 -16.77 -11.83 45.65
CA GLY A 602 -16.40 -12.92 46.55
C GLY A 602 -17.53 -13.92 46.72
N VAL A 603 -17.21 -15.22 46.78
CA VAL A 603 -18.16 -16.27 47.17
C VAL A 603 -18.79 -15.93 48.54
N ASP A 604 -20.10 -16.19 48.69
CA ASP A 604 -20.89 -15.92 49.91
C ASP A 604 -20.79 -14.50 50.49
N GLY A 605 -20.47 -13.50 49.66
CA GLY A 605 -20.30 -12.11 50.10
C GLY A 605 -18.91 -11.81 50.70
N GLY A 606 -17.90 -12.57 50.28
CA GLY A 606 -16.51 -12.26 50.56
C GLY A 606 -16.12 -10.87 50.03
N THR A 607 -15.30 -10.15 50.80
CA THR A 607 -14.80 -8.81 50.44
C THR A 607 -13.28 -8.77 50.52
N GLY A 608 -12.64 -7.98 49.67
CA GLY A 608 -11.18 -7.85 49.65
C GLY A 608 -10.70 -7.17 48.37
N ILE A 609 -9.40 -7.19 48.11
CA ILE A 609 -8.83 -6.72 46.85
C ILE A 609 -8.81 -7.87 45.85
N GLY A 610 -9.49 -7.70 44.72
CA GLY A 610 -9.50 -8.65 43.62
C GLY A 610 -8.87 -8.05 42.36
N LEU A 611 -8.35 -8.91 41.49
CA LEU A 611 -7.90 -8.57 40.14
C LEU A 611 -8.81 -9.25 39.13
N LEU A 612 -9.42 -8.47 38.25
CA LEU A 612 -10.22 -8.96 37.14
C LEU A 612 -9.45 -8.75 35.84
N ASP A 613 -9.14 -9.86 35.17
CA ASP A 613 -8.47 -9.88 33.87
C ASP A 613 -9.40 -10.38 32.75
N VAL A 614 -9.21 -9.83 31.55
CA VAL A 614 -9.77 -10.37 30.29
C VAL A 614 -8.65 -10.43 29.26
N PHE A 615 -8.39 -11.61 28.69
CA PHE A 615 -7.39 -11.84 27.64
C PHE A 615 -8.06 -12.33 26.36
N LEU A 616 -7.53 -11.91 25.23
CA LEU A 616 -7.76 -12.59 23.96
C LEU A 616 -7.01 -13.94 23.98
N VAL A 617 -7.63 -15.00 23.48
CA VAL A 617 -7.00 -16.32 23.35
C VAL A 617 -7.13 -16.77 21.90
N GLU A 618 -6.00 -17.06 21.25
CA GLU A 618 -5.91 -17.56 19.88
C GLU A 618 -5.89 -19.08 19.80
#